data_AF-A0A496LD71-F1
#
_entry.id   AF-A0A496LD71-F1
#
_cell.length_a   1.000
_cell.length_b   1.000
_cell.length_c   1.000
_cell.angle_alpha   90.00
_cell.angle_beta   90.00
_cell.angle_gamma   90.00
#
_symmetry.space_group_name_H-M   'P 1'
#
loop_
_entity.id
_entity.type
_entity.pdbx_description
1 polymer ?
#
loop_
_entity_poly.entity_id
_entity_poly.type
_entity_poly.pdbx_seq_one_letter_code
_entity_poly.pdbx_strand_id
1 'polypeptide(L)'
;MKKNNIYKYAIAIAIFIVVVLFAFKILFFRLDLTEEKRFSITKASKNILKNIKSPIKVIIYIGEADANIAHLKNGVNDILDEFAAYSESNISYSYVNPADAKDEAERNKNFYRLEDRGLSPITISTRDAGGKRLFSLGQT
;
A
#
# COMPACT_ATOMS: atom_id res chain seq x y z
N MET A 1 53.57 16.65 -24.72
CA MET A 1 53.05 16.69 -23.34
C MET A 1 51.51 16.71 -23.39
N LYS A 2 50.82 15.56 -23.26
CA LYS A 2 49.32 15.51 -23.26
C LYS A 2 48.70 14.33 -22.49
N LYS A 3 49.51 13.55 -21.75
CA LYS A 3 49.03 12.38 -20.98
C LYS A 3 48.49 12.72 -19.58
N ASN A 4 48.54 13.99 -19.17
CA ASN A 4 48.19 14.40 -17.80
C ASN A 4 46.75 14.90 -17.60
N ASN A 5 45.91 14.85 -18.64
CA ASN A 5 44.53 15.32 -18.54
C ASN A 5 43.52 14.17 -18.48
N ILE A 6 43.88 12.98 -18.98
CA ILE A 6 43.01 11.79 -18.96
C ILE A 6 42.61 11.41 -17.54
N TYR A 7 43.55 11.40 -16.58
CA TYR A 7 43.22 11.06 -15.20
C TYR A 7 42.31 12.11 -14.54
N LYS A 8 42.43 13.40 -14.91
CA LYS A 8 41.53 14.45 -14.41
C LYS A 8 40.10 14.26 -14.91
N TYR A 9 39.93 13.91 -16.19
CA TYR A 9 38.62 13.59 -16.76
C TYR A 9 38.04 12.30 -16.15
N ALA A 10 38.87 11.27 -15.95
CA ALA A 10 38.45 10.02 -15.30
C ALA A 10 37.97 10.26 -13.85
N ILE A 11 38.71 11.08 -13.08
CA ILE A 11 38.32 11.47 -11.72
C ILE A 11 37.02 12.29 -11.73
N ALA A 12 36.88 13.24 -12.67
CA ALA A 12 35.66 14.04 -12.77
C ALA A 12 34.43 13.20 -13.10
N ILE A 13 34.56 12.22 -14.01
CA ILE A 13 33.51 11.25 -14.35
C ILE A 13 33.16 10.38 -13.13
N ALA A 14 34.16 9.89 -12.41
CA ALA A 14 33.92 9.09 -11.21
C ALA A 14 33.16 9.87 -10.13
N ILE A 15 33.55 11.13 -9.87
CA ILE A 15 32.84 12.01 -8.93
C ILE A 15 31.42 12.28 -9.40
N PHE A 16 31.22 12.54 -10.70
CA PHE A 16 29.89 12.76 -11.27
C PHE A 16 28.98 11.54 -11.07
N ILE A 17 29.47 10.33 -11.34
CA ILE A 17 28.71 9.09 -11.11
C ILE A 17 28.34 8.94 -9.64
N VAL A 18 29.27 9.21 -8.72
CA VAL A 18 29.00 9.13 -7.27
C VAL A 18 27.92 10.13 -6.85
N VAL A 19 28.00 11.38 -7.32
CA VAL A 19 26.99 12.40 -7.04
C VAL A 19 25.63 12.01 -7.59
N VAL A 20 25.56 11.47 -8.81
CA VAL A 20 24.30 11.00 -9.42
C VAL A 20 23.70 9.85 -8.61
N LEU A 21 24.50 8.84 -8.26
CA LEU A 21 24.04 7.71 -7.45
C LEU A 21 23.56 8.15 -6.06
N PHE A 22 24.22 9.13 -5.45
CA PHE A 22 23.80 9.70 -4.16
C PHE A 22 22.54 10.55 -4.29
N ALA A 23 22.39 11.30 -5.39
CA ALA A 23 21.18 12.06 -5.69
C ALA A 23 19.97 11.13 -5.83
N PHE A 24 20.11 9.97 -6.50
CA PHE A 24 19.04 8.96 -6.58
C PHE A 24 18.67 8.34 -5.23
N LYS A 25 19.57 8.31 -4.24
CA LYS A 25 19.26 7.88 -2.87
C LYS A 25 18.46 8.92 -2.08
N ILE A 26 18.65 10.21 -2.35
CA ILE A 26 17.98 11.29 -1.61
C ILE A 26 16.65 11.65 -2.27
N LEU A 27 16.61 11.65 -3.61
CA LEU A 27 15.42 11.92 -4.40
C LEU A 27 14.70 10.60 -4.66
N PHE A 28 13.97 10.10 -3.66
CA PHE A 28 12.94 9.08 -3.86
C PHE A 28 11.79 9.66 -4.70
N PHE A 29 12.02 9.83 -6.00
CA PHE A 29 11.02 10.27 -6.94
C PHE A 29 10.32 9.03 -7.52
N ARG A 30 9.19 8.65 -6.93
CA ARG A 30 8.32 7.60 -7.51
C ARG A 30 7.51 8.22 -8.65
N LEU A 31 7.95 7.96 -9.88
CA LEU A 31 7.18 8.28 -11.08
C LEU A 31 6.16 7.16 -11.33
N ASP A 32 4.88 7.49 -11.24
CA ASP A 32 3.81 6.62 -11.72
C ASP A 32 3.83 6.64 -13.25
N LEU A 33 4.25 5.53 -13.86
CA LEU A 33 4.35 5.34 -15.31
C LEU A 33 3.05 4.82 -15.93
N THR A 34 1.97 4.67 -15.14
CA THR A 34 0.68 4.27 -15.69
C THR A 34 0.04 5.44 -16.46
N GLU A 35 -0.54 5.15 -17.63
CA GLU A 35 -1.15 6.17 -18.49
C GLU A 35 -2.20 7.03 -17.77
N GLU A 36 -2.92 6.43 -16.82
CA GLU A 36 -3.99 7.09 -16.07
C GLU A 36 -3.57 7.60 -14.70
N LYS A 37 -2.30 7.40 -14.28
CA LYS A 37 -1.83 7.69 -12.92
C LYS A 37 -2.74 7.10 -11.85
N ARG A 38 -3.26 5.90 -12.09
CA ARG A 38 -4.32 5.27 -11.26
C ARG A 38 -3.88 5.00 -9.82
N PHE A 39 -2.57 5.04 -9.56
CA PHE A 39 -1.97 4.86 -8.24
C PHE A 39 -1.49 6.19 -7.62
N SER A 40 -1.55 7.29 -8.36
CA SER A 40 -1.16 8.61 -7.88
C SER A 40 -2.29 9.29 -7.13
N ILE A 41 -2.01 9.70 -5.89
CA ILE A 41 -2.97 10.46 -5.10
C ILE A 41 -3.20 11.87 -5.65
N THR A 42 -4.46 12.32 -5.59
CA THR A 42 -4.86 13.64 -6.10
C THR A 42 -4.18 14.77 -5.31
N LYS A 43 -4.07 15.96 -5.92
CA LYS A 43 -3.55 17.16 -5.23
C LYS A 43 -4.35 17.49 -3.96
N ALA A 44 -5.67 17.28 -3.97
CA ALA A 44 -6.52 17.48 -2.82
C ALA A 44 -6.17 16.52 -1.67
N SER A 45 -6.01 15.23 -1.98
CA SER A 45 -5.60 14.20 -1.01
C SER A 45 -4.21 14.51 -0.41
N LYS A 46 -3.24 14.95 -1.23
CA LYS A 46 -1.91 15.37 -0.75
C LYS A 46 -2.00 16.51 0.27
N ASN A 47 -2.85 17.50 0.01
CA ASN A 47 -3.02 18.62 0.94
C ASN A 47 -3.65 18.16 2.25
N ILE A 48 -4.60 17.24 2.22
CA ILE A 48 -5.20 16.67 3.43
C ILE A 48 -4.12 15.92 4.23
N LEU A 49 -3.37 15.02 3.60
CA LEU A 49 -2.35 14.19 4.24
C LEU A 49 -1.23 15.00 4.89
N LYS A 50 -0.78 16.08 4.24
CA LYS A 50 0.22 17.01 4.82
C LYS A 50 -0.25 17.71 6.09
N ASN A 51 -1.56 17.94 6.22
CA ASN A 51 -2.13 18.63 7.38
C ASN A 51 -2.40 17.68 8.56
N ILE A 52 -2.17 16.38 8.41
CA ILE A 52 -2.34 15.41 9.49
C ILE A 52 -1.14 15.51 10.43
N LYS A 53 -1.40 15.97 11.67
CA LYS A 53 -0.37 16.17 12.70
C LYS A 53 -0.28 15.04 13.73
N SER A 54 -1.29 14.19 13.80
CA SER A 54 -1.38 13.08 14.74
C SER A 54 -1.18 11.74 14.03
N PRO A 55 -0.51 10.75 14.64
CA PRO A 55 -0.36 9.44 14.03
C PRO A 55 -1.72 8.77 13.79
N ILE A 56 -1.86 8.12 12.64
CA ILE A 56 -3.08 7.39 12.26
C ILE A 56 -2.79 5.90 12.25
N LYS A 57 -3.71 5.13 12.83
CA LYS A 57 -3.73 3.67 12.72
C LYS A 57 -4.96 3.23 11.94
N VAL A 58 -4.74 2.53 10.83
CA VAL A 58 -5.79 1.93 10.00
C VAL A 58 -5.89 0.44 10.32
N ILE A 59 -7.05 -0.01 10.79
CA ILE A 59 -7.30 -1.43 11.06
C ILE A 59 -8.16 -1.98 9.93
N ILE A 60 -7.63 -2.96 9.20
CA ILE A 60 -8.27 -3.56 8.05
C ILE A 60 -8.79 -4.94 8.46
N TYR A 61 -10.11 -5.10 8.45
CA TYR A 61 -10.75 -6.38 8.76
C TYR A 61 -10.91 -7.20 7.49
N ILE A 62 -10.20 -8.32 7.40
CA ILE A 62 -10.22 -9.19 6.23
C ILE A 62 -10.12 -10.65 6.67
N GLY A 63 -10.94 -11.51 6.08
CA GLY A 63 -10.88 -12.96 6.29
C GLY A 63 -9.67 -13.60 5.62
N GLU A 64 -9.68 -14.93 5.53
CA GLU A 64 -8.65 -15.67 4.80
C GLU A 64 -8.54 -15.18 3.35
N ALA A 65 -7.30 -14.93 2.93
CA ALA A 65 -7.02 -14.36 1.62
C ALA A 65 -6.93 -15.46 0.56
N ASP A 66 -7.93 -15.51 -0.32
CA ASP A 66 -7.80 -16.18 -1.62
C ASP A 66 -7.00 -15.30 -2.62
N ALA A 67 -6.71 -15.82 -3.81
CA ALA A 67 -5.94 -15.09 -4.82
C ALA A 67 -6.56 -13.74 -5.22
N ASN A 68 -7.89 -13.60 -5.20
CA ASN A 68 -8.57 -12.36 -5.54
C ASN A 68 -8.47 -11.34 -4.40
N ILE A 69 -8.61 -11.80 -3.16
CA ILE A 69 -8.43 -11.00 -1.95
C ILE A 69 -6.98 -10.52 -1.84
N ALA A 70 -6.01 -11.34 -2.24
CA ALA A 70 -4.59 -10.97 -2.25
C ALA A 70 -4.31 -9.76 -3.17
N HIS A 71 -4.93 -9.70 -4.36
CA HIS A 71 -4.80 -8.54 -5.24
C HIS A 71 -5.40 -7.27 -4.63
N LEU A 72 -6.58 -7.37 -4.00
CA LEU A 72 -7.18 -6.24 -3.29
C LEU A 72 -6.28 -5.76 -2.14
N LYS A 73 -5.75 -6.70 -1.34
CA LYS A 73 -4.85 -6.42 -0.23
C LYS A 73 -3.61 -5.66 -0.69
N ASN A 74 -3.01 -6.10 -1.80
CA ASN A 74 -1.84 -5.41 -2.36
C ASN A 74 -2.19 -3.99 -2.82
N GLY A 75 -3.30 -3.79 -3.52
CA GLY A 75 -3.73 -2.46 -3.93
C GLY A 75 -4.03 -1.52 -2.76
N VAL A 76 -4.61 -2.04 -1.67
CA VAL A 76 -4.83 -1.27 -0.44
C VAL A 76 -3.49 -0.89 0.22
N ASN A 77 -2.54 -1.83 0.29
CA ASN A 77 -1.20 -1.54 0.81
C ASN A 77 -0.52 -0.44 -0.01
N ASP A 78 -0.53 -0.55 -1.34
CA ASP A 78 0.10 0.43 -2.23
C ASP A 78 -0.46 1.85 -1.99
N ILE A 79 -1.78 1.96 -1.81
CA ILE A 79 -2.45 3.24 -1.49
C ILE A 79 -2.05 3.75 -0.11
N LEU A 80 -2.02 2.90 0.92
CA LEU A 80 -1.67 3.30 2.28
C LEU A 80 -0.19 3.69 2.41
N ASP A 81 0.70 3.01 1.68
CA ASP A 81 2.11 3.37 1.57
C ASP A 81 2.28 4.72 0.89
N GLU A 82 1.52 4.98 -0.17
CA GLU A 82 1.49 6.29 -0.81
C GLU A 82 0.94 7.35 0.15
N PHE A 83 -0.08 7.05 0.97
CA PHE A 83 -0.57 8.00 1.97
C PHE A 83 0.48 8.30 3.04
N ALA A 84 1.16 7.28 3.54
CA ALA A 84 2.24 7.40 4.51
C ALA A 84 3.40 8.22 3.97
N ALA A 85 3.76 8.07 2.69
CA ALA A 85 4.85 8.81 2.05
C ALA A 85 4.58 10.33 1.93
N TYR A 86 3.31 10.76 1.89
CA TYR A 86 2.94 12.18 1.78
C TYR A 86 2.41 12.79 3.09
N SER A 87 2.19 11.96 4.11
CA SER A 87 1.84 12.40 5.44
C SER A 87 3.12 12.73 6.22
N GLU A 88 3.17 13.90 6.85
CA GLU A 88 4.26 14.24 7.79
C GLU A 88 4.13 13.46 9.10
N SER A 89 2.92 12.96 9.40
CA SER A 89 2.65 12.09 10.55
C SER A 89 2.70 10.61 10.17
N ASN A 90 3.04 9.76 11.15
CA ASN A 90 3.16 8.32 10.94
C ASN A 90 1.77 7.68 10.70
N ILE A 91 1.54 7.18 9.48
CA ILE A 91 0.39 6.35 9.14
C ILE A 91 0.82 4.88 9.22
N SER A 92 0.14 4.10 10.05
CA SER A 92 0.38 2.68 10.21
C SER A 92 -0.89 1.89 9.93
N TYR A 93 -0.75 0.64 9.48
CA TYR A 93 -1.90 -0.22 9.22
C TYR A 93 -1.66 -1.66 9.71
N SER A 94 -2.75 -2.34 10.05
CA SER A 94 -2.74 -3.73 10.52
C SER A 94 -3.95 -4.49 10.05
N TYR A 95 -3.76 -5.78 9.76
CA TYR A 95 -4.83 -6.69 9.35
C TYR A 95 -5.35 -7.48 10.55
N VAL A 96 -6.67 -7.65 10.63
CA VAL A 96 -7.34 -8.47 11.64
C VAL A 96 -8.34 -9.38 10.95
N ASN A 97 -8.28 -10.68 11.23
CA ASN A 97 -9.30 -11.62 10.78
C ASN A 97 -10.43 -11.67 11.81
N PRO A 98 -11.64 -11.15 11.52
CA PRO A 98 -12.75 -11.21 12.47
C PRO A 98 -13.32 -12.62 12.67
N ALA A 99 -13.02 -13.55 11.76
CA ALA A 99 -13.42 -14.94 11.86
C ALA A 99 -12.46 -15.79 12.71
N ASP A 100 -11.28 -15.27 13.04
CA ASP A 100 -10.30 -15.94 13.91
C ASP A 100 -10.75 -15.84 15.38
N ALA A 101 -11.51 -16.85 15.81
CA ALA A 101 -12.10 -16.94 17.14
C ALA A 101 -12.12 -18.40 17.61
N LYS A 102 -12.13 -18.62 18.94
CA LYS A 102 -12.06 -19.97 19.51
C LYS A 102 -13.36 -20.75 19.36
N ASP A 103 -14.48 -20.03 19.35
CA ASP A 103 -15.81 -20.58 19.20
C ASP A 103 -16.72 -19.68 18.35
N GLU A 104 -17.87 -20.21 17.95
CA GLU A 104 -18.84 -19.51 17.11
C GLU A 104 -19.50 -18.32 17.81
N ALA A 105 -19.67 -18.37 19.13
CA ALA A 105 -20.28 -17.27 19.89
C ALA A 105 -19.35 -16.05 19.91
N GLU A 106 -18.05 -16.25 20.12
CA GLU A 106 -17.01 -15.24 20.06
C GLU A 106 -16.87 -14.67 18.64
N ARG A 107 -16.92 -15.54 17.62
CA ARG A 107 -16.93 -15.12 16.21
C ARG A 107 -18.10 -14.18 15.92
N ASN A 108 -19.32 -14.58 16.27
CA ASN A 108 -20.53 -13.79 16.02
C ASN A 108 -20.48 -12.45 16.76
N LYS A 109 -19.97 -12.46 18.01
CA LYS A 109 -19.74 -11.23 18.77
C LYS A 109 -18.76 -10.28 18.07
N ASN A 110 -17.69 -10.80 17.45
CA ASN A 110 -16.75 -9.97 16.69
C ASN A 110 -17.42 -9.30 15.49
N PHE A 111 -18.27 -10.04 14.76
CA PHE A 111 -19.04 -9.49 13.64
C PHE A 111 -20.05 -8.43 14.08
N TYR A 112 -20.81 -8.66 15.16
CA TYR A 112 -21.74 -7.64 15.68
C TYR A 112 -21.00 -6.34 16.08
N ARG A 113 -19.82 -6.44 16.70
CA ARG A 113 -19.00 -5.26 17.02
C ARG A 113 -18.49 -4.52 15.79
N LEU A 114 -18.39 -5.18 14.64
CA LEU A 114 -18.05 -4.52 13.38
C LEU A 114 -19.27 -3.81 12.82
N GLU A 115 -20.43 -4.46 12.81
CA GLU A 115 -21.70 -3.87 12.39
C GLU A 115 -22.08 -2.63 13.23
N ASP A 116 -21.90 -2.69 14.55
CA ASP A 116 -22.09 -1.54 15.46
C ASP A 116 -21.18 -0.35 15.11
N ARG A 117 -20.03 -0.62 14.48
CA ARG A 117 -19.09 0.39 13.99
C ARG A 117 -19.38 0.81 12.54
N GLY A 118 -20.51 0.37 11.97
CA GLY A 118 -20.91 0.64 10.60
C GLY A 118 -20.16 -0.20 9.55
N LEU A 119 -19.48 -1.27 9.96
CA LEU A 119 -18.72 -2.16 9.08
C LEU A 119 -19.53 -3.43 8.80
N SER A 120 -20.38 -3.37 7.77
CA SER A 120 -21.10 -4.55 7.29
C SER A 120 -20.19 -5.45 6.43
N PRO A 121 -20.33 -6.78 6.54
CA PRO A 121 -19.56 -7.71 5.73
C PRO A 121 -19.92 -7.57 4.24
N ILE A 122 -18.90 -7.62 3.39
CA ILE A 122 -19.05 -7.60 1.94
C ILE A 122 -18.68 -8.98 1.41
N THR A 123 -19.60 -9.61 0.67
CA THR A 123 -19.33 -10.88 -0.02
C THR A 123 -18.64 -10.61 -1.34
N ILE A 124 -17.46 -11.19 -1.54
CA ILE A 124 -16.71 -11.07 -2.79
C ILE A 124 -17.03 -12.31 -3.65
N SER A 125 -17.65 -12.09 -4.81
CA SER A 125 -17.82 -13.15 -5.80
C SER A 125 -16.55 -13.30 -6.62
N THR A 126 -15.90 -14.45 -6.53
CA THR A 126 -14.79 -14.82 -7.39
C THR A 126 -15.34 -15.50 -8.65
N ARG A 127 -14.64 -15.39 -9.78
CA ARG A 127 -14.99 -16.11 -11.01
C ARG A 127 -13.90 -17.12 -11.26
N ASP A 128 -14.24 -18.39 -11.40
CA ASP A 128 -13.26 -19.42 -11.74
C ASP A 128 -12.79 -19.27 -13.20
N ALA A 129 -11.72 -19.99 -13.58
CA ALA A 129 -11.19 -20.01 -14.94
C ALA A 129 -12.21 -20.52 -15.99
N GLY A 130 -13.32 -21.13 -15.56
CA GLY A 130 -14.44 -21.59 -16.39
C GLY A 130 -15.62 -20.61 -16.47
N GLY A 131 -15.51 -19.42 -15.88
CA GLY A 131 -16.55 -18.40 -15.91
C GLY A 131 -17.67 -18.55 -14.87
N LYS A 132 -17.60 -19.53 -13.97
CA LYS A 132 -18.59 -19.74 -12.91
C LYS A 132 -18.34 -18.76 -11.76
N ARG A 133 -19.42 -18.10 -11.32
CA ARG A 133 -19.41 -17.27 -10.10
C ARG A 133 -19.31 -18.20 -8.88
N LEU A 134 -18.17 -18.15 -8.20
CA LEU A 134 -17.98 -18.75 -6.90
C LEU A 134 -18.18 -17.64 -5.86
N PHE A 135 -19.13 -17.84 -4.95
CA PHE A 135 -19.27 -16.96 -3.81
C PHE A 135 -18.24 -17.41 -2.78
N SER A 136 -17.23 -16.58 -2.50
CA SER A 136 -16.40 -16.79 -1.31
C SER A 136 -17.25 -16.33 -0.12
N LEU A 137 -18.09 -17.25 0.35
CA LEU A 137 -18.81 -17.07 1.60
C LEU A 137 -17.78 -17.30 2.71
N GLY A 138 -17.58 -16.30 3.56
CA GLY A 138 -16.86 -16.47 4.83
C GLY A 138 -17.63 -17.32 5.83
N GLN A 139 -18.24 -18.42 5.37
CA GLN A 139 -19.01 -19.40 6.14
C GLN A 139 -19.08 -20.72 5.33
N THR A 140 -18.19 -21.67 5.64
CA THR A 140 -18.53 -23.09 5.85
C THR A 140 -17.56 -23.63 6.88
#